data_AF-A0AAU9DN62-F1
#
_entry.id   AF-A0AAU9DN62-F1
#
_cell.length_a   1.000
_cell.length_b   1.000
_cell.length_c   1.000
_cell.angle_alpha   90.00
_cell.angle_beta   90.00
_cell.angle_gamma   90.00
#
_symmetry.space_group_name_H-M   'P 1'
#
loop_
_entity.id
_entity.type
_entity.pdbx_description
1 polymer ?
#
loop_
_entity_poly.entity_id
_entity_poly.type
_entity_poly.pdbx_seq_one_letter_code
_entity_poly.pdbx_strand_id
1 'polypeptide(L)'
;MNQLVNKIKKNHKAPAFTLIEMVIVLFIIGLLMLLILPNLNSQKKKAENKTDNALVTTIQTQVNLYEDDIEKPITLEKLKDAGAISNQQVEQAKKAKIKISADGNVGIEN
;
A
#
# COMPACT_ATOMS: atom_id res chain seq x y z
N MET A 1 -68.90 -10.69 23.25
CA MET A 1 -68.10 -9.45 23.39
C MET A 1 -66.65 -9.58 22.88
N ASN A 2 -66.04 -10.77 22.75
CA ASN A 2 -64.59 -10.91 22.52
C ASN A 2 -64.12 -11.04 21.06
N GLN A 3 -65.00 -10.88 20.06
CA GLN A 3 -64.59 -10.95 18.65
C GLN A 3 -64.26 -9.58 18.03
N LEU A 4 -64.53 -8.48 18.76
CA LEU A 4 -64.30 -7.11 18.26
C LEU A 4 -62.90 -6.58 18.62
N VAL A 5 -62.27 -7.11 19.68
CA VAL A 5 -60.96 -6.64 20.16
C VAL A 5 -59.81 -7.18 19.28
N ASN A 6 -59.95 -8.36 18.67
CA ASN A 6 -58.92 -8.97 17.83
C ASN A 6 -58.77 -8.34 16.43
N LYS A 7 -59.64 -7.39 16.06
CA LYS A 7 -59.58 -6.72 14.74
C LYS A 7 -58.69 -5.46 14.74
N ILE A 8 -58.23 -5.01 15.91
CA ILE A 8 -57.42 -3.80 16.08
C ILE A 8 -55.90 -4.08 16.05
N LYS A 9 -55.48 -5.35 16.13
CA LYS A 9 -54.08 -5.76 15.90
C LYS A 9 -53.76 -5.84 14.39
N LYS A 10 -54.08 -4.79 13.63
CA LYS A 10 -53.74 -4.71 12.21
C LYS A 10 -52.26 -4.29 12.10
N ASN A 11 -51.45 -5.27 11.69
CA ASN A 11 -50.03 -5.18 11.32
C ASN A 11 -49.55 -3.76 10.98
N HIS A 12 -48.87 -3.11 11.91
CA HIS A 12 -47.98 -1.99 11.59
C HIS A 12 -46.71 -2.57 10.95
N LYS A 13 -46.78 -2.92 9.67
CA LYS A 13 -45.57 -3.04 8.86
C LYS A 13 -45.36 -1.68 8.21
N ALA A 14 -44.66 -0.79 8.90
CA ALA A 14 -44.08 0.36 8.22
C ALA A 14 -42.94 -0.17 7.33
N PRO A 15 -43.02 -0.08 5.99
CA PRO A 15 -41.89 -0.41 5.15
C PRO A 15 -40.87 0.73 5.25
N ALA A 16 -39.92 0.61 6.17
CA ALA A 16 -38.91 1.64 6.48
C ALA A 16 -37.54 1.35 5.83
N PHE A 17 -37.52 0.95 4.57
CA PHE A 17 -36.31 0.97 3.75
C PHE A 17 -36.76 1.19 2.31
N THR A 18 -36.61 2.41 1.83
CA THR A 18 -37.03 2.77 0.47
C THR A 18 -35.83 2.76 -0.46
N LEU A 19 -36.07 2.51 -1.76
CA LEU A 19 -34.99 2.61 -2.74
C LEU A 19 -34.41 4.03 -2.80
N ILE A 20 -35.24 5.06 -2.63
CA ILE A 20 -34.79 6.45 -2.65
C ILE A 20 -33.82 6.76 -1.49
N GLU A 21 -34.07 6.19 -0.31
CA GLU A 21 -33.19 6.32 0.84
C GLU A 21 -31.82 5.67 0.59
N MET A 22 -31.80 4.46 0.01
CA MET A 22 -30.56 3.78 -0.35
C MET A 22 -29.78 4.56 -1.43
N VAL A 23 -30.47 5.18 -2.39
CA VAL A 23 -29.83 6.00 -3.43
C VAL A 23 -29.17 7.25 -2.84
N ILE A 24 -29.85 7.96 -1.93
CA ILE A 24 -29.27 9.15 -1.27
C ILE A 24 -28.05 8.77 -0.43
N VAL A 25 -28.11 7.63 0.29
CA VAL A 25 -26.97 7.14 1.08
C VAL A 25 -25.77 6.82 0.18
N LEU A 26 -25.98 6.09 -0.91
CA LEU A 26 -24.90 5.80 -1.86
C LEU A 26 -24.34 7.06 -2.52
N PHE A 27 -25.20 8.05 -2.78
CA PHE A 27 -24.77 9.35 -3.29
C PHE A 27 -23.82 10.05 -2.31
N ILE A 28 -24.19 10.14 -1.03
CA ILE A 28 -23.35 10.75 0.00
C ILE A 28 -22.04 9.97 0.18
N ILE A 29 -22.09 8.64 0.23
CA ILE A 29 -20.88 7.79 0.31
C ILE A 29 -19.98 8.04 -0.91
N GLY A 30 -20.55 8.16 -2.11
CA GLY A 30 -19.81 8.48 -3.33
C GLY A 30 -19.07 9.82 -3.24
N LEU A 31 -19.72 10.87 -2.72
CA LEU A 31 -19.07 12.17 -2.49
C LEU A 31 -17.92 12.08 -1.48
N LEU A 32 -18.11 11.34 -0.38
CA LEU A 32 -17.05 11.11 0.60
C LEU A 32 -15.88 10.31 0.01
N MET A 33 -16.15 9.27 -0.80
CA MET A 33 -15.10 8.50 -1.47
C MET A 33 -14.25 9.38 -2.39
N LEU A 34 -14.85 10.32 -3.13
CA LEU A 34 -14.09 11.26 -3.98
C LEU A 34 -13.11 12.12 -3.19
N LEU A 35 -13.43 12.49 -1.93
CA LEU A 35 -12.51 13.23 -1.06
C LEU A 35 -11.42 12.33 -0.45
N ILE A 36 -11.76 11.08 -0.13
CA ILE A 36 -10.85 10.14 0.54
C ILE A 36 -9.83 9.53 -0.43
N LEU A 37 -10.26 9.14 -1.64
CA LEU A 37 -9.42 8.49 -2.65
C LEU A 37 -8.12 9.24 -2.99
N PRO A 38 -8.11 10.56 -3.30
CA PRO A 38 -6.87 11.27 -3.61
C PRO A 38 -5.92 11.29 -2.41
N ASN A 39 -6.44 11.45 -1.20
CA ASN A 39 -5.64 11.43 0.01
C ASN A 39 -5.03 10.03 0.25
N LEU A 40 -5.82 8.97 0.10
CA LEU A 40 -5.36 7.58 0.24
C LEU A 40 -4.28 7.24 -0.79
N ASN A 41 -4.45 7.63 -2.06
CA ASN A 41 -3.45 7.38 -3.10
C ASN A 41 -2.14 8.13 -2.82
N SER A 42 -2.22 9.37 -2.30
CA SER A 42 -1.03 10.13 -1.90
C SER A 42 -0.28 9.47 -0.73
N GLN A 43 -1.00 8.91 0.24
CA GLN A 43 -0.43 8.21 1.38
C GLN A 43 0.22 6.88 0.95
N LYS A 44 -0.43 6.13 0.06
CA LYS A 44 0.15 4.94 -0.55
C LYS A 44 1.49 5.25 -1.24
N LYS A 45 1.52 6.28 -2.09
CA LYS A 45 2.76 6.70 -2.76
C LYS A 45 3.85 7.14 -1.79
N LYS A 46 3.50 7.85 -0.71
CA LYS A 46 4.47 8.20 0.35
C LYS A 46 5.03 6.97 1.06
N ALA A 47 4.18 5.97 1.33
CA ALA A 47 4.61 4.72 1.94
C ALA A 47 5.53 3.90 1.02
N GLU A 48 5.20 3.82 -0.28
CA GLU A 48 6.06 3.21 -1.30
C GLU A 48 7.43 3.91 -1.34
N ASN A 49 7.48 5.23 -1.48
CA ASN A 49 8.74 5.98 -1.47
C ASN A 49 9.54 5.78 -0.18
N LYS A 50 8.88 5.72 0.99
CA LYS A 50 9.56 5.46 2.27
C LYS A 50 10.17 4.06 2.32
N THR A 51 9.46 3.08 1.75
CA THR A 51 9.92 1.69 1.64
C THR A 51 11.14 1.59 0.73
N ASP A 52 11.08 2.25 -0.44
CA ASP A 52 12.19 2.26 -1.41
C ASP A 52 13.44 2.93 -0.81
N ASN A 53 13.26 4.05 -0.10
CA ASN A 53 14.37 4.71 0.60
C ASN A 53 14.98 3.84 1.70
N ALA A 54 14.16 3.12 2.47
CA ALA A 54 14.66 2.19 3.48
C ALA A 54 15.44 1.03 2.84
N LEU A 55 15.01 0.55 1.67
CA LEU A 55 15.73 -0.45 0.90
C LEU A 55 17.08 0.08 0.41
N VAL A 56 17.14 1.32 -0.09
CA VAL A 56 18.40 2.01 -0.43
C VAL A 56 19.35 2.03 0.77
N THR A 57 18.89 2.46 1.94
CA THR A 57 19.72 2.51 3.16
C THR A 57 20.22 1.12 3.57
N THR A 58 19.37 0.10 3.43
CA THR A 58 19.74 -1.28 3.75
C THR A 58 20.81 -1.78 2.79
N ILE A 59 20.63 -1.59 1.48
CA ILE A 59 21.61 -1.99 0.47
C ILE A 59 22.91 -1.20 0.62
N GLN A 60 22.86 0.11 0.89
CA GLN A 60 24.05 0.92 1.18
C GLN A 60 24.83 0.35 2.37
N THR A 61 24.12 -0.06 3.43
CA THR A 61 24.75 -0.69 4.59
C THR A 61 25.47 -1.97 4.18
N GLN A 62 24.86 -2.79 3.31
CA GLN A 62 25.50 -4.01 2.79
C GLN A 62 26.68 -3.72 1.88
N VAL A 63 26.60 -2.68 1.03
CA VAL A 63 27.74 -2.24 0.23
C VAL A 63 28.92 -1.87 1.13
N ASN A 64 28.68 -1.09 2.18
CA ASN A 64 29.73 -0.65 3.10
C ASN A 64 30.33 -1.83 3.90
N LEU A 65 29.51 -2.79 4.31
CA LEU A 65 29.97 -3.96 5.07
C LEU A 65 30.82 -4.91 4.23
N TYR A 66 30.53 -5.01 2.93
CA TYR A 66 31.20 -5.93 2.00
C TYR A 66 32.18 -5.23 1.06
N GLU A 67 32.52 -3.96 1.35
CA GLU A 67 33.37 -3.15 0.47
C GLU A 67 34.78 -3.74 0.31
N ASP A 68 35.29 -4.37 1.38
CA ASP A 68 36.61 -5.00 1.42
C ASP A 68 36.58 -6.45 0.89
N ASP A 69 35.42 -7.10 0.92
CA ASP A 69 35.26 -8.52 0.57
C ASP A 69 34.88 -8.72 -0.92
N ILE A 70 34.33 -7.69 -1.57
CA ILE A 70 33.83 -7.75 -2.95
C ILE A 70 34.67 -6.86 -3.87
N GLU A 71 35.17 -7.44 -4.96
CA GLU A 71 35.89 -6.70 -5.99
C GLU A 71 34.98 -5.64 -6.65
N LYS A 72 35.46 -4.39 -6.69
CA LYS A 72 34.76 -3.26 -7.29
C LYS A 72 34.65 -3.42 -8.83
N PRO A 73 33.56 -2.94 -9.46
CA PRO A 73 32.42 -2.28 -8.85
C PRO A 73 31.48 -3.30 -8.17
N ILE A 74 30.93 -2.89 -7.03
CA ILE A 74 29.94 -3.67 -6.27
C ILE A 74 28.60 -3.55 -6.99
N THR A 75 27.95 -4.69 -7.24
CA THR A 75 26.65 -4.76 -7.93
C THR A 75 25.63 -5.51 -7.08
N LEU A 76 24.34 -5.29 -7.35
CA LEU A 76 23.26 -6.02 -6.66
C LEU A 76 23.42 -7.54 -6.79
N GLU A 77 23.87 -8.03 -7.95
CA GLU A 77 24.09 -9.47 -8.16
C GLU A 77 25.28 -9.97 -7.33
N LYS A 78 26.40 -9.22 -7.26
CA LYS A 78 27.53 -9.58 -6.39
C LYS A 78 27.14 -9.61 -4.90
N LEU A 79 26.32 -8.66 -4.45
CA LEU A 79 25.80 -8.64 -3.08
C LEU A 79 24.88 -9.83 -2.80
N LYS A 80 24.10 -10.25 -3.78
CA LYS A 80 23.24 -11.45 -3.69
C LYS A 80 24.08 -12.72 -3.63
N ASP A 81 25.07 -12.83 -4.51
CA ASP A 81 25.95 -14.00 -4.58
C ASP A 81 26.80 -14.14 -3.29
N ALA A 82 27.16 -13.01 -2.66
CA ALA A 82 27.78 -12.96 -1.34
C ALA A 82 26.81 -13.23 -0.16
N GLY A 83 25.51 -13.40 -0.43
CA GLY A 83 24.48 -13.62 0.58
C GLY A 83 24.12 -12.38 1.41
N ALA A 84 24.65 -11.20 1.06
CA ALA A 84 24.43 -9.95 1.77
C ALA A 84 22.99 -9.41 1.60
N ILE A 85 22.34 -9.74 0.47
CA ILE A 85 20.95 -9.41 0.20
C ILE A 85 20.19 -10.61 -0.36
N SER A 86 18.89 -10.68 -0.06
CA SER A 86 17.99 -11.73 -0.54
C SER A 86 17.56 -11.51 -2.00
N ASN A 87 17.13 -12.59 -2.67
CA ASN A 87 16.50 -12.52 -3.99
C ASN A 87 15.31 -11.54 -4.02
N GLN A 88 14.51 -11.50 -2.95
CA GLN A 88 13.36 -10.58 -2.87
C GLN A 88 13.81 -9.12 -2.86
N GLN A 89 14.90 -8.79 -2.16
CA GLN A 89 15.46 -7.45 -2.14
C GLN A 89 16.05 -7.04 -3.50
N VAL A 90 16.65 -7.98 -4.24
CA VAL A 90 17.12 -7.73 -5.61
C VAL A 90 15.95 -7.39 -6.54
N GLU A 91 14.86 -8.15 -6.49
CA GLU A 91 13.68 -7.88 -7.31
C GLU A 91 13.00 -6.57 -6.94
N GLN A 92 12.90 -6.25 -5.65
CA GLN A 92 12.40 -4.96 -5.18
C GLN A 92 13.30 -3.81 -5.62
N ALA A 93 14.61 -3.97 -5.53
CA ALA A 93 15.58 -2.98 -5.97
C ALA A 93 15.48 -2.73 -7.49
N LYS A 94 15.34 -3.79 -8.30
CA LYS A 94 15.10 -3.68 -9.75
C LYS A 94 13.80 -2.93 -10.04
N LYS A 95 12.71 -3.27 -9.35
CA LYS A 95 11.40 -2.60 -9.51
C LYS A 95 11.45 -1.13 -9.14
N ALA A 96 12.15 -0.80 -8.06
CA ALA A 96 12.37 0.57 -7.59
C ALA A 96 13.50 1.30 -8.35
N LYS A 97 14.11 0.67 -9.38
CA LYS A 97 15.25 1.20 -10.15
C LYS A 97 16.43 1.65 -9.29
N ILE A 98 16.72 0.92 -8.21
CA ILE A 98 17.87 1.17 -7.35
C ILE A 98 19.14 0.73 -8.08
N LYS A 99 20.14 1.60 -8.14
CA LYS A 99 21.47 1.34 -8.70
C LYS A 99 22.56 1.60 -7.67
N ILE A 100 23.67 0.92 -7.85
CA ILE A 100 24.91 1.13 -7.11
C ILE A 100 25.89 1.81 -8.07
N SER A 101 26.35 3.00 -7.70
CA SER A 101 27.35 3.77 -8.42
C SER A 101 28.75 3.17 -8.23
N ALA A 102 29.67 3.47 -9.14
CA ALA A 102 31.03 2.91 -9.12
C ALA A 102 31.85 3.31 -7.88
N ASP A 103 31.45 4.37 -7.19
CA ASP A 103 31.99 4.88 -5.93
C ASP A 103 31.39 4.21 -4.68
N GLY A 104 30.44 3.28 -4.84
CA GLY A 104 29.78 2.57 -3.74
C GLY A 104 28.50 3.24 -3.24
N ASN A 105 28.06 4.36 -3.83
CA ASN A 105 26.82 5.01 -3.43
C ASN A 105 25.59 4.33 -4.04
N VAL A 106 24.57 4.05 -3.23
CA VAL A 106 23.31 3.42 -3.63
C VAL A 106 22.23 4.49 -3.75
N GLY A 107 21.51 4.50 -4.87
CA GLY A 107 20.45 5.48 -5.10
C GLY A 107 19.36 4.98 -6.05
N ILE A 108 18.22 5.66 -6.04
CA ILE A 108 17.11 5.42 -6.99
C ILE A 108 17.37 6.24 -8.25
N GLU A 109 17.46 5.57 -9.39
CA GLU A 109 17.54 6.24 -10.69
C GLU A 109 16.11 6.58 -11.18
N ASN A 110 15.86 7.85 -11.47
CA ASN A 110 14.55 8.30 -11.99
C ASN A 110 14.42 7.98 -13.47
#